data_AF-A0A8H9SLB4-F1
#
_entry.id   AF-A0A8H9SLB4-F1
#
_cell.length_a   1.000
_cell.length_b   1.000
_cell.length_c   1.000
_cell.angle_alpha   90.00
_cell.angle_beta   90.00
_cell.angle_gamma   90.00
#
_symmetry.space_group_name_H-M   'P 1'
#
loop_
_entity.id
_entity.type
_entity.pdbx_description
1 polymer ?
#
loop_
_entity_poly.entity_id
_entity_poly.type
_entity_poly.pdbx_seq_one_letter_code
_entity_poly.pdbx_strand_id
1 'polypeptide(L)'
;MEVNKKQLADIFGASIRTIQNWQEQGMPVLRGGGKGNEVLYDSAAVIRWYAERDAEIENEKLRREVEELRRASETDLQPGTIEYERHRLTRAQADAQELKNARDSAEVVETAFCTFVLSRIAGEIASILDGIPLSVQRRFPELENRPVQQRGQLPQRRHPKRTRKRRKPVQNPQKRQRHRPPVRRRHRHHRRLLQKMRRPDRRQQRRAAPRRHPRRRQRQLAVRRRQLRAKVRRNPRQRAPRQQQNGQRILHPPWRLRMRARRKRG
;
A
#
# COMPACT_ATOMS: atom_id res chain seq x y z
N MET A 1 48.29 16.06 -10.24
CA MET A 1 49.56 16.29 -9.48
C MET A 1 49.95 14.97 -8.85
N GLU A 2 51.18 14.52 -9.08
CA GLU A 2 51.66 13.28 -8.49
C GLU A 2 52.06 13.53 -7.04
N VAL A 3 51.58 12.67 -6.14
CA VAL A 3 51.85 12.78 -4.71
C VAL A 3 52.27 11.41 -4.16
N ASN A 4 53.22 11.42 -3.23
CA ASN A 4 53.59 10.22 -2.51
C ASN A 4 52.58 9.93 -1.38
N LYS A 5 52.69 8.74 -0.78
CA LYS A 5 51.75 8.29 0.27
C LYS A 5 51.72 9.20 1.51
N LYS A 6 52.85 9.82 1.88
CA LYS A 6 52.96 10.72 3.04
C LYS A 6 52.27 12.06 2.75
N GLN A 7 52.55 12.64 1.58
CA GLN A 7 51.90 13.86 1.10
C GLN A 7 50.39 13.65 0.92
N LEU A 8 49.97 12.49 0.42
CA LEU A 8 48.55 12.15 0.32
C LEU A 8 47.89 12.06 1.70
N ALA A 9 48.57 11.46 2.68
CA ALA A 9 48.11 11.42 4.07
C ALA A 9 47.96 12.85 4.65
N ASP A 10 48.92 13.73 4.39
CA ASP A 10 48.87 15.13 4.84
C ASP A 10 47.73 15.93 4.17
N ILE A 11 47.49 15.72 2.87
CA ILE A 11 46.41 16.40 2.11
C ILE A 11 45.04 16.04 2.67
N PHE A 12 44.81 14.75 2.97
CA PHE A 12 43.54 14.28 3.51
C PHE A 12 43.45 14.39 5.03
N GLY A 13 44.52 14.83 5.71
CA GLY A 13 44.59 14.85 7.17
C GLY A 13 44.39 13.46 7.80
N ALA A 14 44.78 12.41 7.09
CA ALA A 14 44.53 11.02 7.44
C ALA A 14 45.83 10.31 7.82
N SER A 15 45.73 9.16 8.50
CA SER A 15 46.93 8.36 8.80
C SER A 15 47.43 7.63 7.54
N ILE A 16 48.73 7.34 7.47
CA ILE A 16 49.30 6.51 6.39
C ILE A 16 48.62 5.13 6.30
N ARG A 17 48.16 4.60 7.45
CA ARG A 17 47.38 3.35 7.51
C ARG A 17 46.01 3.50 6.85
N THR A 18 45.35 4.65 7.02
CA THR A 18 44.08 4.96 6.35
C THR A 18 44.25 5.00 4.84
N ILE A 19 45.31 5.63 4.35
CA ILE A 19 45.64 5.66 2.92
C ILE A 19 45.92 4.24 2.37
N GLN A 20 46.56 3.39 3.18
CA GLN A 20 46.78 1.99 2.81
C GLN A 20 45.47 1.19 2.73
N ASN A 21 44.57 1.37 3.68
CA ASN A 21 43.25 0.74 3.64
C ASN A 21 42.45 1.22 2.42
N TRP A 22 42.57 2.49 2.02
CA TRP A 22 41.93 2.99 0.81
C TRP A 22 42.51 2.34 -0.44
N GLN A 23 43.84 2.13 -0.49
CA GLN A 23 44.48 1.39 -1.57
C GLN A 23 43.96 -0.06 -1.66
N GLU A 24 43.77 -0.74 -0.53
CA GLU A 24 43.17 -2.08 -0.47
C GLU A 24 41.68 -2.09 -0.91
N GLN A 25 40.97 -0.98 -0.71
CA GLN A 25 39.58 -0.77 -1.16
C GLN A 25 39.47 -0.39 -2.64
N GLY A 26 40.57 -0.41 -3.40
CA GLY A 26 40.58 -0.10 -4.83
C GLY A 26 40.84 1.37 -5.17
N MET A 27 41.42 2.16 -4.26
CA MET A 27 41.85 3.52 -4.56
C MET A 27 42.92 3.51 -5.68
N PRO A 28 42.77 4.35 -6.72
CA PRO A 28 43.68 4.36 -7.86
C PRO A 28 45.14 4.66 -7.47
N VAL A 29 46.06 3.82 -7.95
CA VAL A 29 47.52 3.96 -7.79
C VAL A 29 48.15 4.18 -9.17
N LEU A 30 48.99 5.22 -9.29
CA LEU A 30 49.68 5.56 -10.55
C LEU A 30 50.84 4.61 -10.81
N ARG A 31 51.66 4.36 -9.77
CA ARG A 31 52.82 3.46 -9.84
C ARG A 31 52.82 2.52 -8.64
N GLY A 32 52.70 1.23 -8.90
CA GLY A 32 52.75 0.18 -7.88
C GLY A 32 54.17 0.07 -7.30
N GLY A 33 54.32 0.46 -6.03
CA GLY A 33 55.59 0.40 -5.31
C GLY A 33 56.02 -1.04 -5.05
N GLY A 34 56.89 -1.56 -5.91
CA GLY A 34 57.67 -2.77 -5.65
C GLY A 34 58.76 -2.53 -4.59
N LYS A 35 59.51 -3.58 -4.23
CA LYS A 35 60.62 -3.50 -3.27
C LYS A 35 61.61 -2.40 -3.68
N GLY A 36 61.65 -1.30 -2.92
CA GLY A 36 62.54 -0.16 -3.15
C GLY A 36 61.95 1.03 -3.92
N ASN A 37 60.72 0.94 -4.43
CA ASN A 37 60.07 2.04 -5.16
C ASN A 37 58.90 2.65 -4.35
N GLU A 38 58.83 3.98 -4.31
CA GLU A 38 57.72 4.69 -3.68
C GLU A 38 56.42 4.54 -4.49
N VAL A 39 55.30 4.40 -3.78
CA VAL A 39 53.97 4.39 -4.38
C VAL A 39 53.56 5.83 -4.68
N LEU A 40 53.30 6.11 -5.95
CA LEU A 40 52.81 7.40 -6.42
C LEU A 40 51.31 7.32 -6.73
N TYR A 41 50.61 8.41 -6.43
CA TYR A 41 49.18 8.56 -6.66
C TYR A 41 48.91 9.80 -7.50
N ASP A 42 47.94 9.71 -8.42
CA ASP A 42 47.38 10.92 -9.03
C ASP A 42 46.37 11.50 -8.06
N SER A 43 46.71 12.65 -7.48
CA SER A 43 45.80 13.38 -6.57
C SER A 43 44.42 13.60 -7.19
N ALA A 44 44.31 13.87 -8.50
CA ALA A 44 43.02 14.11 -9.13
C ALA A 44 42.18 12.82 -9.20
N ALA A 45 42.78 11.69 -9.55
CA ALA A 45 42.13 10.38 -9.53
C ALA A 45 41.69 9.96 -8.12
N VAL A 46 42.54 10.17 -7.11
CA VAL A 46 42.21 9.85 -5.71
C VAL A 46 41.06 10.73 -5.20
N ILE A 47 41.04 12.02 -5.53
CA ILE A 47 39.95 12.92 -5.13
C ILE A 47 38.62 12.49 -5.77
N ARG A 48 38.62 12.12 -7.06
CA ARG A 48 37.41 11.61 -7.73
C ARG A 48 36.90 10.34 -7.06
N TRP A 49 37.78 9.37 -6.84
CA TRP A 49 37.44 8.12 -6.15
C TRP A 49 36.89 8.38 -4.74
N TYR A 50 37.51 9.29 -3.98
CA TYR A 50 37.06 9.63 -2.64
C TYR A 50 35.67 10.29 -2.65
N ALA A 51 35.43 11.22 -3.59
CA ALA A 51 34.14 11.87 -3.75
C ALA A 51 33.02 10.90 -4.19
N GLU A 52 33.33 9.95 -5.07
CA GLU A 52 32.41 8.90 -5.49
C GLU A 52 32.08 7.96 -4.33
N ARG A 53 33.10 7.47 -3.61
CA ARG A 53 32.91 6.60 -2.44
C ARG A 53 32.07 7.27 -1.35
N ASP A 54 32.34 8.54 -1.04
CA ASP A 54 31.57 9.29 -0.06
C ASP A 54 30.12 9.53 -0.54
N ALA A 55 29.91 9.79 -1.84
CA ALA A 55 28.57 9.90 -2.41
C ALA A 55 27.80 8.57 -2.36
N GLU A 56 28.47 7.43 -2.60
CA GLU A 56 27.87 6.10 -2.47
C GLU A 56 27.46 5.81 -1.03
N ILE A 57 28.33 6.08 -0.05
CA ILE A 57 28.03 5.90 1.37
C ILE A 57 26.81 6.75 1.76
N GLU A 58 26.77 8.02 1.34
CA GLU A 58 25.63 8.89 1.64
C GLU A 58 24.35 8.44 0.92
N ASN A 59 24.44 8.01 -0.33
CA ASN A 59 23.29 7.47 -1.07
C ASN A 59 22.75 6.18 -0.42
N GLU A 60 23.62 5.30 0.07
CA GLU A 60 23.24 4.08 0.77
C GLU A 60 22.54 4.41 2.11
N LYS A 61 23.04 5.40 2.86
CA LYS A 61 22.34 5.90 4.07
C LYS A 61 20.96 6.45 3.74
N LEU A 62 20.86 7.29 2.70
CA LEU A 62 19.59 7.85 2.27
C LEU A 62 18.61 6.77 1.80
N ARG A 63 19.09 5.75 1.09
CA ARG A 63 18.27 4.59 0.69
C ARG A 63 17.71 3.85 1.91
N ARG A 64 18.55 3.61 2.92
CA ARG A 64 18.12 2.98 4.18
C ARG A 64 17.10 3.82 4.93
N GLU A 65 17.32 5.13 5.03
CA GLU A 65 16.38 6.05 5.70
C GLU A 65 15.03 6.09 4.97
N VAL A 66 15.03 6.14 3.63
CA VAL A 66 13.80 6.08 2.83
C VAL A 66 13.07 4.76 3.03
N GLU A 67 13.78 3.64 3.07
CA GLU A 67 13.20 2.32 3.30
C GLU A 67 12.62 2.18 4.71
N GLU A 68 13.30 2.72 5.72
CA GLU A 68 12.79 2.77 7.10
C GLU A 68 11.53 3.62 7.22
N LEU A 69 11.50 4.80 6.58
CA LEU A 69 10.31 5.64 6.52
C LEU A 69 9.15 4.97 5.79
N ARG A 70 9.44 4.21 4.71
CA ARG A 70 8.44 3.40 4.01
C ARG A 70 7.86 2.33 4.92
N ARG A 71 8.72 1.56 5.60
CA ARG A 71 8.28 0.53 6.56
C ARG A 71 7.45 1.12 7.69
N ALA A 72 7.86 2.25 8.26
CA ALA A 72 7.09 2.95 9.28
C ALA A 72 5.70 3.35 8.75
N SER A 73 5.63 3.92 7.54
CA SER A 73 4.35 4.28 6.92
C SER A 73 3.46 3.07 6.57
N GLU A 74 4.08 1.93 6.26
CA GLU A 74 3.37 0.68 5.97
C GLU A 74 2.84 0.02 7.26
N THR A 75 3.57 0.14 8.37
CA THR A 75 3.09 -0.26 9.70
C THR A 75 1.95 0.61 10.25
N ASP A 76 1.73 1.80 9.71
CA ASP A 76 0.60 2.66 10.10
C ASP A 76 -0.73 2.25 9.44
N LEU A 77 -0.69 1.42 8.38
CA LEU A 77 -1.87 0.83 7.73
C LEU A 77 -2.35 -0.47 8.41
N GLN A 78 -2.21 -0.56 9.73
CA GLN A 78 -2.79 -1.67 10.49
C GLN A 78 -4.29 -1.47 10.73
N PRO A 79 -5.11 -2.55 10.69
CA PRO A 79 -6.52 -2.47 11.03
C PRO A 79 -6.73 -1.81 12.41
N GLY A 80 -7.55 -0.75 12.45
CA GLY A 80 -7.87 0.00 13.67
C GLY A 80 -7.14 1.34 13.83
N THR A 81 -6.14 1.66 13.00
CA THR A 81 -5.56 3.02 12.96
C THR A 81 -6.51 3.99 12.25
N ILE A 82 -6.41 5.28 12.60
CA ILE A 82 -7.21 6.35 11.97
C ILE A 82 -6.90 6.44 10.47
N GLU A 83 -5.65 6.17 10.08
CA GLU A 83 -5.20 6.25 8.69
C GLU A 83 -5.70 5.07 7.87
N TYR A 84 -5.69 3.85 8.42
CA TYR A 84 -6.31 2.69 7.80
C TYR A 84 -7.81 2.89 7.55
N GLU A 85 -8.56 3.36 8.55
CA GLU A 85 -10.00 3.59 8.39
C GLU A 85 -10.31 4.72 7.38
N ARG A 86 -9.46 5.75 7.30
CA ARG A 86 -9.56 6.79 6.26
C ARG A 86 -9.27 6.23 4.88
N HIS A 87 -8.22 5.42 4.74
CA HIS A 87 -7.87 4.79 3.48
C HIS A 87 -9.00 3.87 3.01
N ARG A 88 -9.54 3.05 3.90
CA ARG A 88 -10.71 2.18 3.64
C ARG A 88 -11.94 2.98 3.22
N LEU A 89 -12.25 4.06 3.92
CA LEU A 89 -13.38 4.93 3.57
C LEU A 89 -13.18 5.58 2.19
N THR A 90 -11.97 6.07 1.91
CA THR A 90 -11.62 6.70 0.63
C THR A 90 -11.75 5.70 -0.52
N ARG A 91 -11.29 4.46 -0.31
CA ARG A 91 -11.46 3.36 -1.27
C ARG A 91 -12.94 3.05 -1.51
N ALA A 92 -13.72 2.87 -0.45
CA ALA A 92 -15.16 2.61 -0.58
C ALA A 92 -15.91 3.77 -1.27
N GLN A 93 -15.48 5.01 -1.08
CA GLN A 93 -16.03 6.17 -1.79
C GLN A 93 -15.68 6.16 -3.27
N ALA A 94 -14.45 5.76 -3.63
CA ALA A 94 -14.04 5.59 -5.01
C ALA A 94 -14.86 4.48 -5.69
N ASP A 95 -14.95 3.30 -5.05
CA ASP A 95 -15.73 2.16 -5.56
C ASP A 95 -17.21 2.53 -5.76
N ALA A 96 -17.80 3.29 -4.83
CA ALA A 96 -19.17 3.78 -4.96
C ALA A 96 -19.35 4.75 -6.12
N GLN A 97 -18.36 5.63 -6.37
CA GLN A 97 -18.40 6.56 -7.48
C GLN A 97 -18.20 5.84 -8.82
N GLU A 98 -17.34 4.83 -8.88
CA GLU A 98 -17.17 3.97 -10.06
C GLU A 98 -18.46 3.23 -10.39
N LEU A 99 -19.12 2.61 -9.41
CA LEU A 99 -20.41 1.96 -9.61
C LEU A 99 -21.50 2.94 -10.08
N LYS A 100 -21.46 4.20 -9.62
CA LYS A 100 -22.38 5.22 -10.10
C LYS A 100 -22.10 5.55 -11.57
N ASN A 101 -20.84 5.77 -11.94
CA ASN A 101 -20.45 6.05 -13.32
C ASN A 101 -20.81 4.87 -14.25
N ALA A 102 -20.63 3.63 -13.79
CA ALA A 102 -20.99 2.41 -14.51
C ALA A 102 -22.52 2.27 -14.71
N ARG A 103 -23.33 2.72 -13.74
CA ARG A 103 -24.80 2.80 -13.90
C ARG A 103 -25.19 3.88 -14.89
N ASP A 104 -24.57 5.06 -14.80
CA ASP A 104 -24.85 6.20 -15.68
C ASP A 104 -24.46 5.91 -17.15
N SER A 105 -23.42 5.09 -17.36
CA SER A 105 -23.01 4.55 -18.68
C SER A 105 -23.77 3.29 -19.11
N ALA A 106 -24.73 2.81 -18.30
CA ALA A 106 -25.52 1.61 -18.51
C ALA A 106 -24.70 0.30 -18.62
N GLU A 107 -23.45 0.27 -18.16
CA GLU A 107 -22.63 -0.94 -18.10
C GLU A 107 -23.09 -1.90 -17.00
N VAL A 108 -23.65 -1.37 -15.90
CA VAL A 108 -24.14 -2.17 -14.78
C VAL A 108 -25.57 -1.78 -14.41
N VAL A 109 -26.37 -2.80 -14.10
CA VAL A 109 -27.77 -2.65 -13.70
C VAL A 109 -27.99 -3.25 -12.32
N GLU A 110 -28.93 -2.69 -11.56
CA GLU A 110 -29.28 -3.19 -10.25
C GLU A 110 -29.93 -4.59 -10.34
N THR A 111 -29.36 -5.55 -9.61
CA THR A 111 -29.78 -6.96 -9.67
C THR A 111 -31.23 -7.17 -9.24
N ALA A 112 -31.72 -6.38 -8.27
CA ALA A 112 -33.11 -6.44 -7.83
C ALA A 112 -34.08 -6.06 -8.96
N PHE A 113 -33.73 -5.04 -9.74
CA PHE A 113 -34.49 -4.62 -10.92
C PHE A 113 -34.48 -5.71 -11.99
N CYS A 114 -33.32 -6.26 -12.34
CA CYS A 114 -33.23 -7.36 -13.31
C CYS A 114 -34.08 -8.57 -12.89
N THR A 115 -34.03 -8.94 -11.61
CA THR A 115 -34.81 -10.07 -11.08
C THR A 115 -36.31 -9.82 -11.20
N PHE A 116 -36.77 -8.61 -10.88
CA PHE A 116 -38.16 -8.22 -11.03
C PHE A 116 -38.63 -8.28 -12.50
N VAL A 117 -37.89 -7.67 -13.43
CA VAL A 117 -38.25 -7.66 -14.86
C VAL A 117 -38.29 -9.08 -15.41
N LEU A 118 -37.26 -9.90 -15.11
CA LEU A 118 -37.21 -11.29 -15.55
C LEU A 118 -38.36 -12.12 -14.97
N SER A 119 -38.77 -11.87 -13.73
CA SER A 119 -39.91 -12.58 -13.12
C SER A 119 -41.22 -12.26 -13.84
N ARG A 120 -41.41 -11.00 -14.25
CA ARG A 120 -42.58 -10.57 -15.03
C ARG A 120 -42.60 -11.20 -16.41
N ILE A 121 -41.49 -11.14 -17.14
CA ILE A 121 -41.35 -11.77 -18.46
C ILE A 121 -41.57 -13.27 -18.37
N ALA A 122 -41.00 -13.94 -17.36
CA ALA A 122 -41.22 -15.36 -17.13
C ALA A 122 -42.70 -15.70 -16.89
N GLY A 123 -43.42 -14.86 -16.16
CA GLY A 123 -44.87 -15.01 -15.95
C GLY A 123 -45.68 -14.85 -17.24
N GLU A 124 -45.33 -13.87 -18.08
CA GLU A 124 -45.98 -13.67 -19.39
C GLU A 124 -45.75 -14.87 -20.31
N ILE A 125 -44.52 -15.38 -20.37
CA ILE A 125 -44.18 -16.59 -21.14
C ILE A 125 -44.95 -17.79 -20.60
N ALA A 126 -45.00 -17.99 -19.28
CA ALA A 126 -45.75 -19.09 -18.67
C ALA A 126 -47.24 -19.04 -19.05
N SER A 127 -47.85 -17.85 -19.02
CA SER A 127 -49.26 -17.69 -19.42
C SER A 127 -49.51 -18.03 -20.89
N ILE A 128 -48.57 -17.72 -21.79
CA ILE A 128 -48.66 -18.10 -23.20
C ILE A 128 -48.56 -19.63 -23.33
N LEU A 129 -47.60 -20.24 -22.62
CA LEU A 129 -47.39 -21.68 -22.64
C LEU A 129 -48.60 -22.45 -22.10
N ASP A 130 -49.26 -21.95 -21.05
CA ASP A 130 -50.49 -22.54 -20.50
C ASP A 130 -51.67 -22.51 -21.48
N GLY A 131 -51.65 -21.58 -22.45
CA GLY A 131 -52.65 -21.50 -23.51
C GLY A 131 -52.44 -22.50 -24.66
N ILE A 132 -51.26 -23.12 -24.75
CA ILE A 132 -50.92 -24.04 -25.85
C ILE A 132 -51.78 -25.31 -25.84
N PRO A 133 -51.96 -26.02 -24.71
CA PRO A 133 -52.81 -27.22 -24.66
C PRO A 133 -54.23 -26.96 -25.18
N LEU A 134 -54.85 -25.85 -24.76
CA LEU A 134 -56.20 -25.47 -25.18
C LEU A 134 -56.25 -25.09 -26.67
N SER A 135 -55.20 -24.44 -27.17
CA SER A 135 -55.08 -24.09 -28.60
C SER A 135 -54.91 -25.34 -29.48
N VAL A 136 -54.15 -26.33 -29.00
CA VAL A 136 -53.98 -27.63 -29.66
C VAL A 136 -55.29 -28.41 -29.65
N GLN A 137 -55.98 -28.45 -28.52
CA GLN A 137 -57.30 -29.07 -28.37
C GLN A 137 -58.33 -28.49 -29.35
N ARG A 138 -58.40 -27.16 -29.48
CA ARG A 138 -59.30 -26.49 -30.42
C ARG A 138 -58.98 -26.78 -31.89
N ARG A 139 -57.70 -26.95 -32.23
CA ARG A 139 -57.26 -27.20 -33.62
C ARG A 139 -57.30 -28.67 -34.01
N PHE A 140 -57.21 -29.59 -33.05
CA PHE A 140 -57.21 -31.03 -33.27
C PHE A 140 -58.12 -31.75 -32.27
N PRO A 141 -59.46 -31.64 -32.41
CA PRO A 141 -60.43 -32.25 -31.48
C PRO A 141 -60.33 -33.78 -31.45
N GLU A 142 -59.92 -34.38 -32.57
CA GLU A 142 -59.70 -35.82 -32.76
C GLU A 142 -58.68 -36.41 -31.78
N LEU A 143 -57.71 -35.60 -31.30
CA LEU A 143 -56.64 -36.05 -30.40
C LEU A 143 -57.11 -36.23 -28.94
N GLU A 144 -58.29 -35.71 -28.60
CA GLU A 144 -58.76 -35.59 -27.22
C GLU A 144 -59.56 -36.80 -26.70
N ASN A 145 -60.01 -37.68 -27.59
CA ASN A 145 -60.77 -38.89 -27.21
C ASN A 145 -59.92 -40.03 -26.63
N ARG A 146 -58.66 -39.77 -26.25
CA ARG A 146 -57.94 -40.68 -25.34
C ARG A 146 -58.24 -40.23 -23.92
N PRO A 147 -59.08 -40.95 -23.15
CA PRO A 147 -59.33 -40.57 -21.77
C PRO A 147 -58.01 -40.45 -21.04
N VAL A 148 -57.84 -39.36 -20.31
CA VAL A 148 -56.73 -39.10 -19.37
C VAL A 148 -56.89 -40.02 -18.14
N GLN A 149 -57.08 -41.32 -18.38
CA GLN A 149 -57.15 -42.39 -17.40
C GLN A 149 -55.93 -43.28 -17.56
N GLN A 150 -54.76 -42.67 -17.30
CA GLN A 150 -53.55 -43.34 -16.81
C GLN A 150 -52.46 -42.29 -16.52
N ARG A 151 -52.77 -41.34 -15.63
CA ARG A 151 -51.73 -40.70 -14.79
C ARG A 151 -51.92 -41.02 -13.31
N GLY A 152 -52.65 -42.10 -13.02
CA GLY A 152 -52.48 -42.84 -11.77
C GLY A 152 -51.35 -43.84 -11.96
N GLN A 153 -50.26 -43.65 -11.21
CA GLN A 153 -49.14 -44.59 -11.06
C GLN A 153 -48.20 -44.71 -12.27
N LEU A 154 -47.37 -43.69 -12.47
CA LEU A 154 -46.00 -44.00 -12.90
C LEU A 154 -45.39 -44.88 -11.80
N PRO A 155 -44.91 -46.11 -12.08
CA PRO A 155 -44.08 -46.79 -11.11
C PRO A 155 -42.88 -45.86 -10.92
N GLN A 156 -42.70 -45.38 -9.69
CA GLN A 156 -41.49 -44.74 -9.24
C GLN A 156 -40.36 -45.72 -9.58
N ARG A 157 -39.73 -45.56 -10.74
CA ARG A 157 -38.48 -46.24 -11.07
C ARG A 157 -37.49 -45.70 -10.06
N ARG A 158 -37.42 -46.38 -8.92
CA ARG A 158 -36.33 -46.24 -7.97
C ARG A 158 -35.08 -46.47 -8.78
N HIS A 159 -34.36 -45.40 -9.10
CA HIS A 159 -33.04 -45.53 -9.67
C HIS A 159 -32.27 -46.49 -8.76
N PRO A 160 -31.67 -47.57 -9.28
CA PRO A 160 -30.79 -48.39 -8.48
C PRO A 160 -29.75 -47.42 -7.92
N LYS A 161 -29.62 -47.39 -6.60
CA LYS A 161 -28.63 -46.56 -5.91
C LYS A 161 -27.30 -46.91 -6.54
N ARG A 162 -26.79 -46.05 -7.43
CA ARG A 162 -25.41 -46.13 -7.91
C ARG A 162 -24.57 -46.00 -6.66
N THR A 163 -24.10 -47.12 -6.13
CA THR A 163 -23.03 -47.21 -5.16
C THR A 163 -21.77 -46.74 -5.90
N ARG A 164 -21.66 -45.43 -6.11
CA ARG A 164 -20.36 -44.80 -6.31
C ARG A 164 -19.60 -45.11 -5.03
N LYS A 165 -18.77 -46.16 -5.06
CA LYS A 165 -17.62 -46.28 -4.18
C LYS A 165 -16.84 -44.98 -4.36
N ARG A 166 -17.16 -43.98 -3.53
CA ARG A 166 -16.33 -42.79 -3.38
C ARG A 166 -14.97 -43.32 -2.98
N ARG A 167 -14.00 -43.27 -3.88
CA ARG A 167 -12.60 -43.29 -3.48
C ARG A 167 -12.47 -42.21 -2.42
N LYS A 168 -12.14 -42.60 -1.19
CA LYS A 168 -11.89 -41.64 -0.12
C LYS A 168 -10.76 -40.72 -0.61
N PRO A 169 -10.89 -39.39 -0.49
CA PRO A 169 -9.72 -38.53 -0.66
C PRO A 169 -8.68 -38.98 0.36
N VAL A 170 -7.43 -39.13 -0.08
CA VAL A 170 -6.28 -39.38 0.79
C VAL A 170 -6.30 -38.30 1.88
N GLN A 171 -6.48 -38.73 3.13
CA GLN A 171 -6.37 -37.83 4.27
C GLN A 171 -4.91 -37.42 4.39
N ASN A 172 -4.62 -36.15 4.13
CA ASN A 172 -3.36 -35.53 4.52
C ASN A 172 -3.29 -35.54 6.08
N PRO A 173 -2.29 -36.17 6.72
CA PRO A 173 -2.30 -36.40 8.17
C PRO A 173 -2.16 -35.13 9.04
N GLN A 174 -1.92 -33.96 8.45
CA GLN A 174 -1.48 -32.76 9.20
C GLN A 174 -2.57 -31.79 9.68
N LYS A 175 -3.87 -32.10 9.53
CA LYS A 175 -4.94 -31.23 10.07
C LYS A 175 -5.90 -31.97 10.99
N ARG A 176 -5.40 -32.43 12.14
CA ARG A 176 -6.26 -32.70 13.31
C ARG A 176 -6.49 -31.37 14.07
N GLN A 177 -7.53 -30.63 13.70
CA GLN A 177 -8.07 -29.62 14.60
C GLN A 177 -8.82 -30.33 15.74
N ARG A 178 -8.46 -30.00 16.98
CA ARG A 178 -9.07 -30.54 18.19
C ARG A 178 -10.56 -30.13 18.26
N HIS A 179 -11.42 -31.10 18.52
CA HIS A 179 -12.86 -30.92 18.68
C HIS A 179 -13.14 -29.98 19.87
N ARG A 180 -13.81 -28.84 19.63
CA ARG A 180 -14.48 -28.06 20.70
C ARG A 180 -15.92 -28.58 20.85
N PRO A 181 -16.44 -28.74 22.08
CA PRO A 181 -17.82 -29.20 22.28
C PRO A 181 -18.82 -28.06 22.01
N PRO A 182 -20.09 -28.39 21.68
CA PRO A 182 -21.09 -27.39 21.36
C PRO A 182 -21.53 -26.63 22.61
N VAL A 183 -21.41 -25.31 22.58
CA VAL A 183 -21.88 -24.40 23.64
C VAL A 183 -23.42 -24.39 23.63
N ARG A 184 -24.02 -24.86 24.72
CA ARG A 184 -25.48 -24.85 24.93
C ARG A 184 -26.03 -23.42 24.83
N ARG A 185 -27.06 -23.24 24.00
CA ARG A 185 -27.88 -22.02 23.91
C ARG A 185 -28.45 -21.65 25.28
N ARG A 186 -27.95 -20.56 25.88
CA ARG A 186 -28.66 -19.80 26.92
C ARG A 186 -28.87 -18.38 26.41
N HIS A 187 -29.94 -18.11 25.68
CA HIS A 187 -30.22 -16.75 25.18
C HIS A 187 -31.73 -16.44 25.17
N ARG A 188 -32.30 -16.21 26.37
CA ARG A 188 -33.61 -15.52 26.49
C ARG A 188 -33.56 -14.26 27.36
N HIS A 189 -32.59 -14.12 28.26
CA HIS A 189 -32.51 -12.93 29.14
C HIS A 189 -31.63 -11.77 28.64
N HIS A 190 -30.68 -12.01 27.73
CA HIS A 190 -29.69 -10.99 27.33
C HIS A 190 -30.24 -9.93 26.34
N ARG A 191 -31.28 -10.26 25.57
CA ARG A 191 -31.91 -9.32 24.62
C ARG A 191 -32.69 -8.19 25.28
N ARG A 192 -33.26 -8.41 26.47
CA ARG A 192 -34.02 -7.38 27.21
C ARG A 192 -33.11 -6.33 27.87
N LEU A 193 -31.90 -6.71 28.28
CA LEU A 193 -30.90 -5.79 28.83
C LEU A 193 -30.32 -4.87 27.75
N LEU A 194 -30.03 -5.41 26.56
CA LEU A 194 -29.53 -4.63 25.43
C LEU A 194 -30.57 -3.64 24.87
N GLN A 195 -31.87 -3.92 25.02
CA GLN A 195 -32.94 -3.03 24.58
C GLN A 195 -33.22 -1.89 25.57
N LYS A 196 -33.04 -2.13 26.88
CA LYS A 196 -33.11 -1.08 27.92
C LYS A 196 -31.97 -0.07 27.81
N MET A 197 -30.78 -0.51 27.40
CA MET A 197 -29.60 0.34 27.18
C MET A 197 -29.67 1.20 25.90
N ARG A 198 -30.71 1.04 25.07
CA ARG A 198 -30.81 1.66 23.73
C ARG A 198 -31.90 2.73 23.59
N ARG A 199 -32.41 3.27 24.71
CA ARG A 199 -33.28 4.46 24.69
C ARG A 199 -32.43 5.71 24.90
N PRO A 200 -32.24 6.58 23.89
CA PRO A 200 -31.59 7.86 24.10
C PRO A 200 -32.54 8.78 24.86
N ASP A 201 -32.07 9.29 26.00
CA ASP A 201 -32.76 10.28 26.79
C ASP A 201 -32.89 11.58 25.98
N ARG A 202 -34.12 11.91 25.55
CA ARG A 202 -34.43 13.01 24.62
C ARG A 202 -34.23 14.41 25.23
N ARG A 203 -33.75 14.53 26.47
CA ARG A 203 -33.68 15.82 27.19
C ARG A 203 -32.33 16.57 27.14
N GLN A 204 -31.29 16.03 26.51
CA GLN A 204 -29.99 16.74 26.43
C GLN A 204 -29.64 17.38 25.07
N GLN A 205 -30.56 17.43 24.10
CA GLN A 205 -30.28 18.03 22.78
C GLN A 205 -30.21 19.57 22.73
N ARG A 206 -30.20 20.28 23.89
CA ARG A 206 -30.16 21.76 23.93
C ARG A 206 -28.85 22.39 24.38
N ARG A 207 -27.69 21.73 24.16
CA ARG A 207 -26.37 22.40 24.24
C ARG A 207 -25.43 21.91 23.14
N ALA A 208 -25.80 22.16 21.88
CA ALA A 208 -24.89 21.96 20.75
C ALA A 208 -23.86 23.10 20.74
N ALA A 209 -22.62 22.81 21.15
CA ALA A 209 -21.48 23.68 20.88
C ALA A 209 -21.34 23.92 19.37
N PRO A 210 -20.96 25.13 18.92
CA PRO A 210 -20.92 25.45 17.50
C PRO A 210 -19.93 24.53 16.77
N ARG A 211 -20.42 23.82 15.75
CA ARG A 211 -19.64 22.93 14.88
C ARG A 211 -18.41 23.68 14.35
N ARG A 212 -17.21 23.35 14.85
CA ARG A 212 -15.96 23.85 14.27
C ARG A 212 -15.84 23.33 12.84
N HIS A 213 -16.12 24.21 11.88
CA HIS A 213 -16.19 23.91 10.45
C HIS A 213 -14.90 23.25 9.92
N PRO A 214 -14.99 22.13 9.16
CA PRO A 214 -13.85 21.45 8.53
C PRO A 214 -13.07 22.34 7.54
N ARG A 215 -13.67 23.45 7.10
CA ARG A 215 -13.05 24.45 6.21
C ARG A 215 -11.82 25.13 6.82
N ARG A 216 -11.74 25.31 8.15
CA ARG A 216 -10.59 25.99 8.80
C ARG A 216 -9.33 25.10 8.81
N ARG A 217 -9.49 23.79 9.05
CA ARG A 217 -8.40 22.80 8.96
C ARG A 217 -7.92 22.63 7.51
N GLN A 218 -8.84 22.54 6.55
CA GLN A 218 -8.47 22.46 5.13
C GLN A 218 -7.72 23.71 4.66
N ARG A 219 -8.16 24.91 5.06
CA ARG A 219 -7.44 26.16 4.77
C ARG A 219 -6.04 26.19 5.40
N GLN A 220 -5.88 25.75 6.65
CA GLN A 220 -4.57 25.66 7.31
C GLN A 220 -3.63 24.66 6.62
N LEU A 221 -4.14 23.51 6.18
CA LEU A 221 -3.36 22.50 5.45
C LEU A 221 -2.94 23.01 4.07
N ALA A 222 -3.83 23.74 3.36
CA ALA A 222 -3.52 24.37 2.08
C ALA A 222 -2.43 25.45 2.23
N VAL A 223 -2.51 26.29 3.26
CA VAL A 223 -1.48 27.30 3.55
C VAL A 223 -0.14 26.64 3.92
N ARG A 224 -0.14 25.58 4.74
CA ARG A 224 1.07 24.81 5.07
C ARG A 224 1.73 24.19 3.83
N ARG A 225 0.94 23.58 2.93
CA ARG A 225 1.44 23.04 1.67
C ARG A 225 2.05 24.12 0.77
N ARG A 226 1.44 25.30 0.70
CA ARG A 226 1.97 26.44 -0.07
C ARG A 226 3.29 26.96 0.52
N GLN A 227 3.39 27.04 1.85
CA GLN A 227 4.62 27.43 2.55
C GLN A 227 5.75 26.40 2.36
N LEU A 228 5.45 25.11 2.41
CA LEU A 228 6.41 24.04 2.13
C LEU A 228 6.95 24.12 0.69
N ARG A 229 6.08 24.29 -0.31
CA ARG A 229 6.49 24.47 -1.71
C ARG A 229 7.34 25.73 -1.91
N ALA A 230 7.02 26.83 -1.22
CA ALA A 230 7.82 28.05 -1.26
C ALA A 230 9.20 27.89 -0.60
N LYS A 231 9.29 27.15 0.53
CA LYS A 231 10.57 26.79 1.17
C LYS A 231 11.42 25.90 0.27
N VAL A 232 10.82 24.88 -0.37
CA VAL A 232 11.51 23.99 -1.31
C VAL A 232 12.00 24.75 -2.54
N ARG A 233 11.29 25.78 -3.02
CA ARG A 233 11.78 26.65 -4.12
C ARG A 233 12.86 27.65 -3.67
N ARG A 234 12.86 28.09 -2.41
CA ARG A 234 13.94 28.93 -1.83
C ARG A 234 15.21 28.14 -1.55
N ASN A 235 15.12 26.84 -1.28
CA ASN A 235 16.26 26.00 -0.90
C ASN A 235 17.36 25.89 -1.99
N PRO A 236 17.03 25.71 -3.28
CA PRO A 236 18.01 25.74 -4.38
C PRO A 236 18.68 27.12 -4.51
N ARG A 237 17.89 28.20 -4.41
CA ARG A 237 18.39 29.59 -4.50
C ARG A 237 19.29 29.99 -3.31
N GLN A 238 19.14 29.35 -2.15
CA GLN A 238 20.00 29.55 -0.98
C GLN A 238 21.23 28.62 -0.95
N ARG A 239 21.20 27.47 -1.65
CA ARG A 239 22.35 26.57 -1.78
C ARG A 239 23.43 27.13 -2.72
N ALA A 240 23.05 27.78 -3.82
CA ALA A 240 23.98 28.37 -4.78
C ALA A 240 24.98 29.39 -4.17
N PRO A 241 24.55 30.41 -3.39
CA PRO A 241 25.50 31.35 -2.77
C PRO A 241 26.27 30.75 -1.58
N ARG A 242 25.74 29.72 -0.89
CA ARG A 242 26.44 29.03 0.20
C ARG A 242 27.58 28.13 -0.29
N GLN A 243 27.43 27.50 -1.45
CA GLN A 243 28.55 26.77 -2.09
C GLN A 243 29.66 27.72 -2.54
N GLN A 244 29.33 28.90 -3.08
CA GLN A 244 30.34 29.92 -3.42
C GLN A 244 31.05 30.49 -2.18
N GLN A 245 30.34 30.77 -1.08
CA GLN A 245 30.97 31.23 0.17
C GLN A 245 31.84 30.15 0.84
N ASN A 246 31.45 28.87 0.76
CA ASN A 246 32.30 27.79 1.25
C ASN A 246 33.55 27.59 0.37
N GLY A 247 33.46 27.79 -0.95
CA GLY A 247 34.63 27.81 -1.83
C GLY A 247 35.60 28.96 -1.52
N GLN A 248 35.10 30.15 -1.20
CA GLN A 248 35.93 31.30 -0.82
C GLN A 248 36.58 31.17 0.57
N ARG A 249 35.93 30.49 1.53
CA ARG A 249 36.51 30.17 2.85
C ARG A 249 37.70 29.20 2.78
N ILE A 250 37.80 28.42 1.71
CA ILE A 250 38.95 27.52 1.48
C ILE A 250 40.16 28.32 0.97
N LEU A 251 39.95 29.43 0.24
CA LEU A 251 41.03 30.30 -0.23
C LEU A 251 41.54 31.29 0.83
N HIS A 252 40.69 31.74 1.77
CA HIS A 252 41.10 32.68 2.84
C HIS A 252 40.64 32.21 4.23
N PRO A 253 41.47 31.46 4.96
CA PRO A 253 41.17 31.02 6.33
C PRO A 253 41.08 32.22 7.30
N PRO A 254 40.20 32.18 8.32
CA PRO A 254 40.05 33.23 9.31
C PRO A 254 41.37 33.59 10.01
N TRP A 255 41.61 34.88 10.28
CA TRP A 255 42.85 35.41 10.86
C TRP A 255 43.31 34.68 12.14
N ARG A 256 42.38 34.16 12.94
CA ARG A 256 42.68 33.35 14.14
C ARG A 256 43.45 32.05 13.82
N LEU A 257 43.20 31.41 12.68
CA LEU A 257 43.93 30.22 12.23
C LEU A 257 45.32 30.59 11.68
N ARG A 258 45.43 31.73 10.98
CA ARG A 258 46.74 32.28 10.55
C ARG A 258 47.66 32.60 11.75
N MET A 259 47.12 33.17 12.83
CA MET A 259 47.91 33.50 14.04
C MET A 259 48.33 32.26 14.83
N ARG A 260 47.50 31.20 14.89
CA ARG A 260 47.87 29.92 15.51
C ARG A 260 48.98 29.19 14.74
N ALA A 261 48.99 29.29 13.41
CA ALA A 261 50.08 28.74 12.60
C ALA A 261 51.41 29.50 12.80
N ARG A 262 51.36 30.81 13.06
CA ARG A 262 52.55 31.64 13.32
C ARG A 262 53.20 31.39 14.68
N ARG A 263 52.41 31.07 15.71
CA ARG A 263 52.92 30.71 17.06
C ARG A 263 53.52 29.29 17.15
N LYS A 264 53.31 28.43 16.16
CA LYS A 264 53.91 27.07 16.09
C LYS A 264 55.22 27.02 15.30
N ARG A 265 55.71 28.16 14.80
CA ARG A 265 56.97 28.29 14.04
C ARG A 265 58.04 29.12 14.78
N GLY A 266 57.85 29.35 16.08
CA GLY A 266 58.85 29.93 16.98
C GLY A 266 59.24 28.89 18.02
#